data_AF-A0AA41VNU0-F1
#
_entry.id   AF-A0AA41VNU0-F1
#
_cell.length_a   1.000
_cell.length_b   1.000
_cell.length_c   1.000
_cell.angle_alpha   90.00
_cell.angle_beta   90.00
_cell.angle_gamma   90.00
#
_symmetry.space_group_name_H-M   'P 1'
#
loop_
_entity.id
_entity.type
_entity.pdbx_description
1 polymer ?
#
loop_
_entity_poly.entity_id
_entity_poly.type
_entity_poly.pdbx_seq_one_letter_code
_entity_poly.pdbx_strand_id
1 'polypeptide(L)'
;MTTTTSTFQSSSPPPPLHTFKVLKRALWNRIFALVFASAILSLFVHHFICLSDSPNTTTFLVHSTLLLSDVILSFMWATTQSFRWRPIRRTVYPENLLRVTKDRDFPGLDVFICTADPYKEPPMGVVDTALSVMAYDYPSDKISVYVSDDGGSQLTLFAFMEAAKFAAHWLPFCRKYNIQDRCPAVYFSSSHCSSTTQADELKVN
;
A
#
# COMPACT_ATOMS: atom_id res chain seq x y z
N MET A 1 -21.64 32.57 -50.51
CA MET A 1 -20.71 33.01 -49.45
C MET A 1 -21.39 32.63 -48.15
N THR A 2 -21.11 31.42 -47.65
CA THR A 2 -21.85 30.81 -46.53
C THR A 2 -20.81 30.43 -45.49
N THR A 3 -20.64 31.30 -44.50
CA THR A 3 -19.64 31.18 -43.46
C THR A 3 -20.21 30.25 -42.38
N THR A 4 -19.80 28.98 -42.37
CA THR A 4 -20.09 28.06 -41.26
C THR A 4 -19.24 28.43 -40.06
N THR A 5 -19.87 29.03 -39.07
CA THR A 5 -19.30 29.34 -37.76
C THR A 5 -19.20 28.03 -36.96
N SER A 6 -17.99 27.50 -36.79
CA SER A 6 -17.74 26.37 -35.90
C SER A 6 -17.88 26.83 -34.45
N THR A 7 -18.97 26.44 -33.80
CA THR A 7 -19.14 26.56 -32.34
C THR A 7 -18.06 25.76 -31.61
N PHE A 8 -17.13 26.46 -30.98
CA PHE A 8 -16.23 25.89 -29.98
C PHE A 8 -17.06 25.43 -28.78
N GLN A 9 -17.30 24.12 -28.66
CA GLN A 9 -17.77 23.53 -27.41
C GLN A 9 -16.64 23.65 -26.37
N SER A 10 -16.88 24.43 -25.32
CA SER A 10 -16.01 24.48 -24.16
C SER A 10 -16.06 23.13 -23.43
N SER A 11 -15.09 22.26 -23.71
CA SER A 11 -14.96 20.98 -23.01
C SER A 11 -14.62 21.23 -21.54
N SER A 12 -15.49 20.80 -20.63
CA SER A 12 -15.18 20.74 -19.19
C SER A 12 -13.88 19.95 -18.94
N PRO A 13 -13.03 20.34 -17.99
CA PRO A 13 -11.80 19.61 -17.71
C PRO A 13 -12.11 18.16 -17.30
N PRO A 14 -11.24 17.20 -17.64
CA PRO A 14 -11.45 15.80 -17.30
C PRO A 14 -11.53 15.63 -15.77
N PRO A 15 -12.33 14.66 -15.28
CA PRO A 15 -12.45 14.42 -13.84
C PRO A 15 -11.11 13.98 -13.24
N PRO A 16 -10.80 14.34 -11.98
CA PRO A 16 -9.53 14.01 -11.36
C PRO A 16 -9.43 12.50 -11.11
N LEU A 17 -8.27 11.91 -11.43
CA LEU A 17 -7.97 10.49 -11.15
C LEU A 17 -7.54 10.25 -9.70
N HIS A 18 -6.95 11.26 -9.07
CA HIS A 18 -6.55 11.22 -7.67
C HIS A 18 -6.63 12.61 -7.05
N THR A 19 -6.80 12.64 -5.73
CA THR A 19 -6.69 13.86 -4.93
C THR A 19 -5.82 13.60 -3.70
N PHE A 20 -5.27 14.68 -3.14
CA PHE A 20 -4.50 14.60 -1.91
C PHE A 20 -4.99 15.66 -0.92
N LYS A 21 -5.04 15.29 0.36
CA LYS A 21 -5.43 16.18 1.45
C LYS A 21 -4.39 16.10 2.56
N VAL A 22 -3.89 17.25 3.00
CA VAL A 22 -3.01 17.33 4.17
C VAL A 22 -3.87 17.05 5.41
N LEU A 23 -3.41 16.16 6.29
CA LEU A 23 -4.16 15.83 7.49
C LEU A 23 -4.13 17.01 8.48
N LYS A 24 -5.28 17.32 9.10
CA LYS A 24 -5.39 18.34 10.16
C LYS A 24 -4.43 18.06 11.33
N ARG A 25 -4.13 16.78 11.60
CA ARG A 25 -3.15 16.33 12.60
C ARG A 25 -1.74 16.91 12.38
N ALA A 26 -1.39 17.34 11.17
CA ALA A 26 -0.11 17.98 10.88
C ALA A 26 0.11 19.25 11.72
N LEU A 27 -0.93 20.04 11.95
CA LEU A 27 -0.84 21.25 12.77
C LEU A 27 -0.49 20.90 14.23
N TRP A 28 -1.25 19.98 14.82
CA TRP A 28 -1.02 19.52 16.18
C TRP A 28 0.36 18.87 16.35
N ASN A 29 0.81 18.11 15.36
CA ASN A 29 2.15 17.53 15.38
C ASN A 29 3.26 18.60 15.36
N ARG A 30 3.08 19.71 14.62
CA ARG A 30 4.06 20.81 14.60
C ARG A 30 4.11 21.55 15.93
N ILE A 31 2.96 21.80 16.55
CA ILE A 31 2.91 22.42 17.88
C ILE A 31 3.63 21.50 18.89
N PHE A 32 3.30 20.20 18.89
CA PHE A 32 4.00 19.21 19.71
C PHE A 32 5.51 19.19 19.42
N ALA A 33 5.92 19.27 18.15
CA ALA A 33 7.32 19.30 17.76
C ALA A 33 8.07 20.48 18.37
N LEU A 34 7.47 21.68 18.35
CA LEU A 34 8.06 22.89 18.89
C LEU A 34 8.24 22.79 20.41
N VAL A 35 7.21 22.32 21.13
CA VAL A 35 7.28 22.12 22.58
C VAL A 35 8.37 21.10 22.91
N PHE A 36 8.40 19.96 22.22
CA PHE A 36 9.40 18.92 22.48
C PHE A 36 10.82 19.37 22.14
N ALA A 37 11.00 20.12 21.04
CA ALA A 37 12.30 20.72 20.69
C ALA A 37 12.79 21.71 21.75
N SER A 38 11.89 22.51 22.33
CA SER A 38 12.25 23.43 23.42
C SER A 38 12.70 22.68 24.67
N ALA A 39 12.07 21.54 24.99
CA ALA A 39 12.49 20.68 26.10
C ALA A 39 13.88 20.07 25.87
N ILE A 40 14.15 19.56 24.66
CA ILE A 40 15.48 19.06 24.28
C ILE A 40 16.55 20.16 24.40
N LEU A 41 16.24 21.37 23.92
CA LEU A 41 17.17 22.50 24.02
C LEU A 41 17.46 22.87 25.48
N SER A 42 16.44 22.87 26.34
CA SER A 42 16.61 23.11 27.78
C SER A 42 17.50 22.05 28.44
N LEU A 43 17.36 20.78 28.05
CA LEU A 43 18.24 19.70 28.54
C LEU A 43 19.68 19.93 28.10
N PHE A 44 19.92 20.28 26.83
CA PHE A 44 21.27 20.59 26.36
C PHE A 44 21.91 21.75 27.11
N VAL A 45 21.17 22.83 27.33
CA VAL A 45 21.67 23.97 28.11
C VAL A 45 22.00 23.55 29.54
N HIS A 46 21.12 22.78 30.20
CA HIS A 46 21.36 22.27 31.55
C HIS A 46 22.62 21.39 31.62
N HIS A 47 22.75 20.40 30.74
CA HIS A 47 23.92 19.52 30.70
C HIS A 47 25.20 20.29 30.37
N PHE A 48 25.14 21.32 29.51
CA PHE A 48 26.29 22.15 29.17
C PHE A 48 26.74 23.05 30.33
N ILE A 49 25.82 23.64 31.09
CA ILE A 49 26.14 24.42 32.29
C ILE A 49 26.77 23.52 33.35
N CYS A 50 26.16 22.37 33.66
CA CYS A 50 26.70 21.43 34.64
C CYS A 50 28.07 20.84 34.23
N LEU A 51 28.31 20.70 32.92
CA LEU A 51 29.61 20.28 32.40
C LEU A 51 30.68 21.37 32.60
N SER A 52 30.30 22.63 32.42
CA SER A 52 31.20 23.79 32.59
C SER A 52 31.55 24.04 34.05
N ASP A 53 30.60 23.84 34.95
CA ASP A 53 30.76 24.02 36.40
C ASP A 53 31.25 22.75 37.13
N SER A 54 31.69 21.72 36.40
CA SER A 54 32.02 20.43 37.00
C SER A 54 33.30 20.49 37.86
N PRO A 55 33.24 20.15 39.16
CA PRO A 55 34.41 20.24 40.04
C PRO A 55 35.32 19.00 39.99
N ASN A 56 34.80 17.85 39.57
CA ASN A 56 35.48 16.55 39.61
C ASN A 56 35.45 15.86 38.24
N THR A 57 36.47 15.06 37.93
CA THR A 57 36.55 14.30 36.67
C THR A 57 35.38 13.31 36.50
N THR A 58 34.87 12.73 37.59
CA THR A 58 33.75 11.80 37.56
C THR A 58 32.44 12.48 37.15
N THR A 59 32.16 13.67 37.69
CA THR A 59 30.96 14.44 37.33
C THR A 59 31.07 14.97 35.91
N PHE A 60 32.26 15.40 35.48
CA PHE A 60 32.55 15.75 34.09
C PHE A 60 32.23 14.60 33.12
N LEU A 61 32.70 13.38 33.42
CA LEU A 61 32.44 12.21 32.59
C LEU A 61 30.95 11.85 32.53
N VAL A 62 30.22 11.92 33.66
CA VAL A 62 28.77 11.64 33.69
C VAL A 62 27.99 12.67 32.87
N HIS A 63 28.26 13.97 33.03
CA HIS A 63 27.58 14.99 32.21
C HIS A 63 27.94 14.88 30.73
N SER A 64 29.17 14.46 30.40
CA SER A 64 29.60 14.22 29.03
C SER A 64 28.88 13.03 28.37
N THR A 65 28.72 11.91 29.07
CA THR A 65 28.00 10.74 28.54
C THR A 65 26.51 11.01 28.40
N LEU A 66 25.90 11.74 29.33
CA LEU A 66 24.50 12.18 29.24
C LEU A 66 24.29 13.13 28.06
N LEU A 67 25.17 14.13 27.89
CA LEU A 67 25.12 15.04 26.74
C LEU A 67 25.24 14.28 25.42
N LEU A 68 26.16 13.31 25.34
CA LEU A 68 26.31 12.47 24.15
C LEU A 68 25.05 11.64 23.87
N SER A 69 24.44 11.05 24.89
CA SER A 69 23.18 10.30 24.72
C SER A 69 22.04 11.19 24.25
N ASP A 70 21.91 12.40 24.78
CA ASP A 70 20.87 13.36 24.38
C ASP A 70 21.08 13.85 22.95
N VAL A 71 22.33 14.04 22.51
CA VAL A 71 22.65 14.38 21.11
C VAL A 71 22.15 13.27 20.18
N ILE A 72 22.46 12.02 20.48
CA ILE A 72 22.02 10.87 19.67
C ILE A 72 20.49 10.74 19.67
N LEU A 73 19.84 10.86 20.84
CA LEU A 73 18.38 10.78 20.98
C LEU A 73 17.68 11.94 20.25
N SER A 74 18.18 13.17 20.37
CA SER A 74 17.64 14.33 19.67
C SER A 74 17.76 14.19 18.15
N PHE A 75 18.86 13.61 17.66
CA PHE A 75 19.07 13.35 16.24
C PHE A 75 18.09 12.29 15.71
N MET A 76 17.92 11.17 16.43
CA MET A 76 16.92 10.14 16.09
C MET A 76 15.49 10.70 16.13
N TRP A 77 15.19 11.58 17.09
CA TRP A 77 13.91 12.26 17.16
C TRP A 77 13.71 13.21 15.98
N ALA A 78 14.69 14.05 15.65
CA ALA A 78 14.61 15.03 14.56
C ALA A 78 14.41 14.34 13.20
N THR A 79 15.16 13.26 12.94
CA THR A 79 15.01 12.44 11.72
C THR A 79 13.61 11.81 11.66
N THR A 80 13.10 11.27 12.76
CA THR A 80 11.73 10.73 12.83
C THR A 80 10.67 11.81 12.61
N GLN A 81 10.87 13.00 13.17
CA GLN A 81 9.91 14.10 13.09
C GLN A 81 9.81 14.68 11.67
N SER A 82 10.89 14.60 10.88
CA SER A 82 10.89 15.02 9.47
C SER A 82 9.80 14.32 8.65
N PHE A 83 9.62 13.00 8.83
CA PHE A 83 8.59 12.21 8.15
C PHE A 83 7.16 12.57 8.56
N ARG A 84 7.00 13.18 9.74
CA ARG A 84 5.68 13.57 10.30
C ARG A 84 5.35 15.04 10.09
N TRP A 85 6.18 15.80 9.37
CA TRP A 85 6.00 17.24 9.15
C TRP A 85 4.77 17.59 8.29
N ARG A 86 4.47 16.75 7.30
CA ARG A 86 3.36 16.94 6.37
C ARG A 86 2.73 15.60 5.94
N PRO A 87 2.01 14.91 6.84
CA PRO A 87 1.29 13.71 6.47
C PRO A 87 0.16 14.05 5.48
N ILE A 88 0.13 13.32 4.37
CA ILE A 88 -0.82 13.49 3.26
C ILE A 88 -1.65 12.22 3.12
N ARG A 89 -2.97 12.38 3.03
CA ARG A 89 -3.88 11.29 2.62
C ARG A 89 -4.18 11.42 1.14
N ARG A 90 -3.94 10.34 0.38
CA ARG A 90 -4.31 10.25 -1.03
C ARG A 90 -5.60 9.47 -1.19
N THR A 91 -6.46 9.93 -2.09
CA THR A 91 -7.70 9.26 -2.49
C THR A 91 -7.67 9.09 -4.00
N VAL A 92 -7.93 7.88 -4.47
CA VAL A 92 -7.96 7.50 -5.89
C VAL A 92 -9.39 7.32 -6.35
N TYR A 93 -9.66 7.59 -7.63
CA TYR A 93 -10.98 7.46 -8.25
C TYR A 93 -10.88 6.57 -9.51
N PRO A 94 -10.82 5.23 -9.35
CA PRO A 94 -10.69 4.30 -10.48
C PRO A 94 -11.83 4.44 -11.50
N GLU A 95 -13.02 4.82 -11.06
CA GLU A 95 -14.20 5.06 -11.90
C GLU A 95 -14.01 6.20 -12.92
N ASN A 96 -13.10 7.14 -12.64
CA ASN A 96 -12.77 8.22 -13.56
C ASN A 96 -11.74 7.78 -14.60
N LEU A 97 -11.00 6.68 -14.37
CA LEU A 97 -9.96 6.20 -15.28
C LEU A 97 -10.55 5.85 -16.65
N LEU A 98 -11.67 5.11 -16.67
CA LEU A 98 -12.37 4.71 -17.89
C LEU A 98 -12.96 5.90 -18.68
N ARG A 99 -13.11 7.06 -18.04
CA ARG A 99 -13.56 8.31 -18.69
C ARG A 99 -12.43 9.06 -19.37
N VAL A 100 -11.19 8.86 -18.92
CA VAL A 100 -10.00 9.60 -19.38
C VAL A 100 -9.17 8.76 -20.35
N THR A 101 -9.11 7.45 -20.11
CA THR A 101 -8.26 6.51 -20.86
C THR A 101 -9.08 5.27 -21.21
N LYS A 102 -8.91 4.76 -22.43
CA LYS A 102 -9.51 3.50 -22.86
C LYS A 102 -8.61 2.33 -22.46
N ASP A 103 -9.19 1.17 -22.21
CA ASP A 103 -8.47 -0.02 -21.76
C ASP A 103 -7.28 -0.40 -22.66
N ARG A 104 -7.41 -0.22 -23.97
CA ARG A 104 -6.35 -0.48 -24.96
C ARG A 104 -5.09 0.37 -24.76
N ASP A 105 -5.25 1.54 -24.14
CA ASP A 105 -4.21 2.52 -23.89
C ASP A 105 -3.57 2.31 -22.50
N PHE A 106 -3.98 1.27 -21.77
CA PHE A 106 -3.34 0.89 -20.52
C PHE A 106 -1.91 0.35 -20.74
N PRO A 107 -0.97 0.67 -19.83
CA PRO A 107 0.39 0.17 -19.90
C PRO A 107 0.45 -1.34 -19.69
N GLY A 108 1.55 -1.98 -20.10
CA GLY A 108 1.83 -3.34 -19.64
C GLY A 108 2.05 -3.36 -18.12
N LEU A 109 1.59 -4.42 -17.46
CA LEU A 109 1.71 -4.66 -16.03
C LEU A 109 2.34 -6.04 -15.79
N ASP A 110 3.58 -6.03 -15.31
CA ASP A 110 4.28 -7.25 -14.92
C ASP A 110 4.22 -7.41 -13.40
N VAL A 111 3.74 -8.57 -12.93
CA VAL A 111 3.65 -8.91 -11.51
C VAL A 111 4.62 -10.04 -11.21
N PHE A 112 5.54 -9.81 -10.28
CA PHE A 112 6.49 -10.80 -9.81
C PHE A 112 6.05 -11.39 -8.48
N ILE A 113 5.97 -12.72 -8.42
CA ILE A 113 5.68 -13.49 -7.21
C ILE A 113 6.93 -14.30 -6.90
N CYS A 114 7.58 -14.01 -5.77
CA CYS A 114 8.76 -14.74 -5.32
C CYS A 114 8.38 -15.66 -4.17
N THR A 115 8.88 -16.89 -4.20
CA THR A 115 8.78 -17.84 -3.10
C THR A 115 10.12 -18.52 -2.88
N ALA A 116 10.44 -18.89 -1.64
CA ALA A 116 11.76 -19.42 -1.28
C ALA A 116 11.74 -20.80 -0.63
N ASP A 117 10.67 -21.16 0.10
CA ASP A 117 10.63 -22.41 0.86
C ASP A 117 9.18 -22.95 0.91
N PRO A 118 8.88 -24.10 0.29
CA PRO A 118 7.52 -24.65 0.22
C PRO A 118 6.94 -25.05 1.59
N TYR A 119 7.76 -25.17 2.64
CA TYR A 119 7.27 -25.48 3.98
C TYR A 119 6.90 -24.22 4.77
N LYS A 120 7.59 -23.10 4.52
CA LYS A 120 7.27 -21.79 5.13
C LYS A 120 6.24 -21.02 4.33
N GLU A 121 6.25 -21.19 3.02
CA GLU A 121 5.36 -20.57 2.04
C GLU A 121 4.67 -21.69 1.24
N PRO A 122 3.60 -22.30 1.78
CA PRO A 122 2.95 -23.43 1.15
C PRO A 122 2.56 -23.15 -0.31
N PRO A 123 2.88 -24.06 -1.27
CA PRO A 123 2.64 -23.85 -2.70
C PRO A 123 1.22 -23.43 -3.06
N MET A 124 0.22 -23.94 -2.33
CA MET A 124 -1.18 -23.57 -2.53
C MET A 124 -1.43 -22.07 -2.30
N GLY A 125 -0.81 -21.46 -1.29
CA GLY A 125 -0.95 -20.02 -1.04
C GLY A 125 -0.30 -19.16 -2.13
N VAL A 126 0.81 -19.64 -2.71
CA VAL A 126 1.47 -18.99 -3.85
C VAL A 126 0.61 -19.09 -5.11
N VAL A 127 0.02 -20.27 -5.35
CA VAL A 127 -0.95 -20.50 -6.43
C VAL A 127 -2.19 -19.61 -6.28
N ASP A 128 -2.77 -19.53 -5.09
CA ASP A 128 -3.92 -18.67 -4.79
C ASP A 128 -3.61 -17.20 -5.09
N THR A 129 -2.41 -16.75 -4.74
CA THR A 129 -1.93 -15.40 -5.04
C THR A 129 -1.82 -15.18 -6.56
N ALA A 130 -1.21 -16.13 -7.29
CA ALA A 130 -1.07 -16.04 -8.74
C ALA A 130 -2.43 -16.02 -9.45
N LEU A 131 -3.34 -16.91 -9.07
CA LEU A 131 -4.70 -16.97 -9.64
C LEU A 131 -5.51 -15.70 -9.34
N SER A 132 -5.36 -15.14 -8.13
CA SER A 132 -6.00 -13.88 -7.75
C SER A 132 -5.53 -12.73 -8.64
N VAL A 133 -4.22 -12.61 -8.88
CA VAL A 133 -3.62 -11.59 -9.76
C VAL A 133 -4.06 -11.78 -11.21
N MET A 134 -4.03 -13.01 -11.73
CA MET A 134 -4.44 -13.31 -13.11
C MET A 134 -5.94 -13.02 -13.36
N ALA A 135 -6.75 -13.00 -12.30
CA ALA A 135 -8.18 -12.69 -12.34
C ALA A 135 -8.49 -11.19 -12.20
N TYR A 136 -7.49 -10.31 -12.08
CA TYR A 136 -7.70 -8.87 -11.98
C TYR A 136 -8.53 -8.32 -13.14
N ASP A 137 -9.25 -7.23 -12.86
CA ASP A 137 -10.00 -6.48 -13.87
C ASP A 137 -9.03 -5.59 -14.67
N TYR A 138 -8.20 -6.25 -15.49
CA TYR A 138 -7.21 -5.64 -16.36
C TYR A 138 -7.17 -6.38 -17.70
N PRO A 139 -6.84 -5.72 -18.82
CA PRO A 139 -6.73 -6.39 -20.11
C PRO A 139 -5.73 -7.55 -20.06
N SER A 140 -6.18 -8.74 -20.47
CA SER A 140 -5.39 -9.97 -20.35
C SER A 140 -4.14 -10.00 -21.23
N ASP A 141 -4.13 -9.19 -22.28
CA ASP A 141 -2.96 -8.97 -23.16
C ASP A 141 -1.94 -7.99 -22.56
N LYS A 142 -2.25 -7.37 -21.42
CA LYS A 142 -1.41 -6.37 -20.76
C LYS A 142 -0.87 -6.82 -19.41
N ILE A 143 -1.45 -7.83 -18.79
CA ILE A 143 -0.98 -8.35 -17.51
C ILE A 143 -0.15 -9.63 -17.70
N SER A 144 1.07 -9.62 -17.18
CA SER A 144 1.95 -10.79 -17.15
C SER A 144 2.28 -11.14 -15.71
N VAL A 145 2.21 -12.42 -15.35
CA VAL A 145 2.54 -12.89 -14.00
C VAL A 145 3.76 -13.82 -14.08
N TYR A 146 4.81 -13.47 -13.34
CA TYR A 146 6.06 -14.20 -13.26
C TYR A 146 6.23 -14.78 -11.86
N VAL A 147 6.57 -16.06 -11.80
CA VAL A 147 6.81 -16.76 -10.53
C VAL A 147 8.29 -17.14 -10.46
N SER A 148 8.99 -16.65 -9.44
CA SER A 148 10.36 -17.03 -9.11
C SER A 148 10.33 -17.93 -7.88
N ASP A 149 10.84 -19.15 -8.00
CA ASP A 149 11.00 -20.07 -6.89
C ASP A 149 12.48 -20.24 -6.58
N ASP A 150 12.96 -19.51 -5.58
CA ASP A 150 14.35 -19.54 -5.13
C ASP A 150 14.69 -20.88 -4.44
N GLY A 151 13.67 -21.61 -3.97
CA GLY A 151 13.82 -22.93 -3.38
C GLY A 151 13.91 -24.07 -4.39
N GLY A 152 13.62 -23.80 -5.67
CA GLY A 152 13.62 -24.81 -6.74
C GLY A 152 12.73 -26.02 -6.41
N SER A 153 11.60 -25.78 -5.75
CA SER A 153 10.76 -26.83 -5.17
C SER A 153 9.93 -27.54 -6.23
N GLN A 154 10.08 -28.86 -6.30
CA GLN A 154 9.23 -29.70 -7.15
C GLN A 154 7.74 -29.61 -6.75
N LEU A 155 7.45 -29.36 -5.47
CA LEU A 155 6.08 -29.19 -4.98
C LEU A 155 5.47 -27.89 -5.50
N THR A 156 6.24 -26.80 -5.53
CA THR A 156 5.81 -25.52 -6.09
C THR A 156 5.53 -25.67 -7.59
N LEU A 157 6.47 -26.28 -8.33
CA LEU A 157 6.28 -26.56 -9.75
C LEU A 157 5.02 -27.39 -10.01
N PHE A 158 4.83 -28.49 -9.28
CA PHE A 158 3.66 -29.35 -9.41
C PHE A 158 2.36 -28.59 -9.12
N ALA A 159 2.32 -27.81 -8.05
CA ALA A 159 1.16 -27.00 -7.71
C ALA A 159 0.81 -26.01 -8.83
N PHE A 160 1.80 -25.35 -9.43
CA PHE A 160 1.59 -24.43 -10.55
C PHE A 160 1.16 -25.13 -11.84
N MET A 161 1.61 -26.35 -12.11
CA MET A 161 1.12 -27.16 -13.24
C MET A 161 -0.37 -27.47 -13.09
N GLU A 162 -0.83 -27.86 -11.90
CA GLU A 162 -2.25 -28.10 -11.64
C GLU A 162 -3.05 -26.79 -11.60
N ALA A 163 -2.47 -25.72 -11.05
CA ALA A 163 -3.07 -24.40 -11.06
C ALA A 163 -3.34 -23.88 -12.47
N ALA A 164 -2.45 -24.13 -13.43
CA ALA A 164 -2.65 -23.72 -14.82
C ALA A 164 -3.90 -24.38 -15.45
N LYS A 165 -4.16 -25.65 -15.13
CA LYS A 165 -5.39 -26.35 -15.56
C LYS A 165 -6.63 -25.78 -14.89
N PHE A 166 -6.53 -25.47 -13.60
CA PHE A 166 -7.62 -24.87 -12.83
C PHE A 166 -7.92 -23.43 -13.31
N ALA A 167 -6.90 -22.64 -13.65
CA ALA A 167 -7.01 -21.28 -14.15
C ALA A 167 -7.92 -21.18 -15.38
N ALA A 168 -7.87 -22.19 -16.27
CA ALA A 168 -8.74 -22.26 -17.45
C ALA A 168 -10.24 -22.23 -17.11
N HIS A 169 -10.62 -22.65 -15.91
CA HIS A 169 -12.00 -22.64 -15.41
C HIS A 169 -12.24 -21.43 -14.49
N TRP A 170 -11.29 -21.14 -13.60
CA TRP A 170 -11.41 -20.10 -12.59
C TRP A 170 -11.44 -18.68 -13.18
N LEU A 171 -10.53 -18.37 -14.12
CA LEU A 171 -10.42 -17.01 -14.64
C LEU A 171 -11.66 -16.56 -15.43
N PRO A 172 -12.23 -17.38 -16.34
CA PRO A 172 -13.49 -17.03 -17.00
C PRO A 172 -14.66 -16.94 -16.02
N PHE A 173 -14.70 -17.81 -15.00
CA PHE A 173 -15.71 -17.76 -13.95
C PHE A 173 -15.67 -16.43 -13.19
N CYS A 174 -14.49 -16.01 -12.72
CA CYS A 174 -14.31 -14.73 -12.02
C CYS A 174 -14.78 -13.54 -12.85
N ARG A 175 -14.41 -13.50 -14.13
CA ARG A 175 -14.81 -12.42 -15.05
C ARG A 175 -16.32 -12.42 -15.33
N LYS A 176 -16.90 -13.59 -15.60
CA LYS A 176 -18.32 -13.73 -15.96
C LYS A 176 -19.25 -13.31 -14.82
N TYR A 177 -18.91 -13.66 -13.58
CA TYR A 177 -19.74 -13.38 -12.41
C TYR A 177 -19.27 -12.17 -11.61
N ASN A 178 -18.29 -11.41 -12.11
CA ASN A 178 -17.71 -10.24 -11.46
C ASN A 178 -17.33 -10.51 -9.98
N ILE A 179 -16.62 -11.61 -9.75
CA ILE A 179 -16.23 -12.04 -8.41
C ILE A 179 -15.26 -11.01 -7.79
N GLN A 180 -15.62 -10.49 -6.62
CA GLN A 180 -14.81 -9.53 -5.86
C GLN A 180 -13.57 -10.22 -5.26
N ASP A 181 -13.79 -11.31 -4.53
CA ASP A 181 -12.74 -12.12 -3.90
C ASP A 181 -12.16 -13.14 -4.89
N ARG A 182 -11.14 -12.71 -5.63
CA ARG A 182 -10.55 -13.48 -6.74
C ARG A 182 -9.60 -14.59 -6.31
N CYS A 183 -9.21 -14.61 -5.04
CA CYS A 183 -8.43 -15.69 -4.45
C CYS A 183 -9.35 -16.90 -4.22
N PRO A 184 -9.07 -18.07 -4.84
CA PRO A 184 -9.92 -19.26 -4.69
C PRO A 184 -10.14 -19.66 -3.22
N ALA A 185 -9.07 -19.74 -2.41
CA ALA A 185 -9.20 -20.09 -1.01
C ALA A 185 -10.09 -19.12 -0.21
N VAL A 186 -10.02 -17.82 -0.48
CA VAL A 186 -10.87 -16.81 0.18
C VAL A 186 -12.32 -16.95 -0.29
N TYR A 187 -12.54 -17.08 -1.60
CA TYR A 187 -13.88 -17.25 -2.16
C TYR A 187 -14.60 -18.47 -1.56
N PHE A 188 -13.95 -19.64 -1.57
CA PHE A 188 -14.57 -20.88 -1.07
C PHE A 188 -14.66 -20.95 0.47
N SER A 189 -13.82 -20.22 1.21
CA SER A 189 -13.97 -20.10 2.67
C SER A 189 -15.10 -19.14 3.06
N SER A 190 -15.35 -18.09 2.28
CA SER A 190 -16.42 -17.11 2.54
C SER A 190 -17.84 -17.68 2.37
N SER A 191 -18.00 -18.70 1.52
CA SER A 191 -19.29 -19.36 1.26
C SER A 191 -19.89 -20.14 2.44
N HIS A 192 -19.22 -20.17 3.60
CA HIS A 192 -19.79 -20.71 4.84
C HIS A 192 -20.57 -19.68 5.69
N CYS A 193 -20.64 -18.40 5.28
CA CYS A 193 -21.32 -17.36 6.09
C CYS A 193 -22.41 -16.55 5.35
N SER A 194 -22.68 -16.83 4.07
CA SER A 194 -23.61 -16.03 3.24
C SER A 194 -24.78 -16.83 2.62
N SER A 195 -24.93 -18.10 2.98
CA SER A 195 -26.05 -18.95 2.52
C SER A 195 -27.39 -18.66 3.23
N THR A 196 -27.47 -17.71 4.16
CA THR A 196 -28.72 -17.42 4.89
C THR A 196 -29.49 -16.21 4.36
N THR A 197 -28.92 -15.33 3.52
CA THR A 197 -29.60 -14.06 3.17
C THR A 197 -30.25 -14.01 1.79
N GLN A 198 -29.86 -14.86 0.83
CA GLN A 198 -30.49 -14.91 -0.50
C GLN A 198 -31.62 -15.93 -0.65
N ALA A 199 -31.79 -16.85 0.32
CA ALA A 199 -32.86 -17.85 0.27
C ALA A 199 -34.25 -17.30 0.65
N ASP A 200 -34.31 -16.12 1.28
CA ASP A 200 -35.57 -15.51 1.75
C ASP A 200 -36.18 -14.50 0.77
N GLU A 201 -35.41 -13.94 -0.18
CA GLU A 201 -35.94 -12.99 -1.18
C GLU A 201 -36.57 -13.67 -2.43
N LEU A 202 -36.46 -15.00 -2.56
CA LEU A 202 -37.07 -15.76 -3.67
C LEU A 202 -38.35 -16.52 -3.27
N LYS A 203 -38.84 -16.36 -2.03
CA LYS A 203 -40.13 -16.89 -1.57
C LYS A 203 -41.25 -15.85 -1.46
N VAL A 204 -40.95 -14.59 -1.78
CA VAL A 204 -41.94 -13.51 -1.85
C VAL A 204 -41.93 -12.93 -3.25
N ASN A 205 -42.44 -13.70 -4.21
CA ASN A 205 -43.09 -13.25 -5.45
C ASN A 205 -43.81 -14.44 -6.09
#